data_AF-A0AA41A296-F1
#
_entry.id   AF-A0AA41A296-F1
#
_cell.length_a   1.000
_cell.length_b   1.000
_cell.length_c   1.000
_cell.angle_alpha   90.00
_cell.angle_beta   90.00
_cell.angle_gamma   90.00
#
_symmetry.space_group_name_H-M   'P 1'
#
loop_
_entity.id
_entity.type
_entity.pdbx_description
1 polymer ?
#
loop_
_entity_poly.entity_id
_entity_poly.type
_entity_poly.pdbx_seq_one_letter_code
_entity_poly.pdbx_strand_id
1 'polypeptide(L)'
;MRHRWGVLRAMKRILILAALSALTACSRETPEEVRNTAAPTATANATSAAATAGPAGDGSTFTGLPKKKGPDYVGRYVGVEGMYLNIKHAATPGRYRMEMQWDLDNKGEFRGEQVGDTIVFERGGVRETLRPTNGDATGLKYLAGKTECLTVKTGEGYCKR
;
A
#
# COMPACT_ATOMS: atom_id res chain seq x y z
N MET A 1 8.08 -52.10 -25.28
CA MET A 1 8.24 -52.50 -23.86
C MET A 1 7.30 -51.63 -23.02
N ARG A 2 6.27 -52.23 -22.39
CA ARG A 2 5.32 -51.56 -21.49
C ARG A 2 5.34 -52.31 -20.15
N HIS A 3 5.64 -51.63 -19.05
CA HIS A 3 5.40 -52.11 -17.68
C HIS A 3 4.89 -50.90 -16.89
N ARG A 4 3.57 -50.72 -16.67
CA ARG A 4 2.70 -51.29 -15.62
C ARG A 4 3.27 -51.10 -14.21
N TRP A 5 2.85 -50.04 -13.53
CA TRP A 5 2.77 -49.99 -12.06
C TRP A 5 1.29 -50.01 -11.66
N GLY A 6 0.87 -51.11 -11.04
CA GLY A 6 -0.22 -51.13 -10.07
C GLY A 6 0.38 -51.20 -8.67
N VAL A 7 -0.32 -51.15 -7.55
CA VAL A 7 -1.73 -51.00 -7.18
C VAL A 7 -1.71 -50.91 -5.64
N LEU A 8 -2.59 -50.08 -5.05
CA LEU A 8 -3.18 -50.15 -3.69
C LEU A 8 -2.33 -50.59 -2.47
N ARG A 9 -2.50 -49.86 -1.35
CA ARG A 9 -3.40 -50.30 -0.25
C ARG A 9 -3.58 -49.24 0.83
N ALA A 10 -4.84 -49.06 1.19
CA ALA A 10 -5.34 -48.38 2.38
C ALA A 10 -5.11 -49.22 3.65
N MET A 11 -5.44 -48.62 4.81
CA MET A 11 -5.77 -49.17 6.15
C MET A 11 -4.88 -48.57 7.25
N LYS A 12 -5.31 -48.34 8.49
CA LYS A 12 -6.61 -48.26 9.18
C LYS A 12 -6.24 -47.89 10.64
N ARG A 13 -6.87 -46.83 11.16
CA ARG A 13 -7.21 -46.53 12.58
C ARG A 13 -6.47 -47.30 13.70
N ILE A 14 -5.80 -46.57 14.59
CA ILE A 14 -5.61 -46.94 16.00
C ILE A 14 -5.92 -45.72 16.89
N LEU A 15 -6.40 -46.01 18.09
CA LEU A 15 -7.33 -45.30 18.95
C LEU A 15 -6.65 -45.02 20.33
N ILE A 16 -7.00 -43.88 20.95
CA ILE A 16 -7.10 -43.60 22.41
C ILE A 16 -5.78 -43.34 23.21
N LEU A 17 -5.66 -42.18 23.88
CA LEU A 17 -5.82 -41.98 25.35
C LEU A 17 -5.52 -40.53 25.79
N ALA A 18 -6.23 -40.14 26.85
CA ALA A 18 -6.42 -38.80 27.38
C ALA A 18 -5.26 -38.28 28.26
N ALA A 19 -5.18 -36.94 28.40
CA ALA A 19 -4.68 -36.30 29.61
C ALA A 19 -5.33 -34.92 29.81
N LEU A 20 -6.04 -34.79 30.94
CA LEU A 20 -6.64 -33.57 31.46
C LEU A 20 -5.57 -32.54 31.84
N SER A 21 -5.83 -31.26 31.57
CA SER A 21 -5.27 -30.15 32.33
C SER A 21 -6.28 -29.01 32.34
N ALA A 22 -6.96 -28.85 33.48
CA ALA A 22 -7.81 -27.71 33.77
C ALA A 22 -6.92 -26.57 34.28
N LEU A 23 -6.87 -25.44 33.57
CA LEU A 23 -6.53 -24.16 34.18
C LEU A 23 -7.68 -23.19 34.00
N THR A 24 -8.20 -22.82 35.17
CA THR A 24 -9.23 -21.83 35.45
C THR A 24 -8.71 -20.43 35.16
N ALA A 25 -9.39 -19.67 34.30
CA ALA A 25 -9.27 -18.21 34.24
C ALA A 25 -10.65 -17.61 33.94
N CYS A 26 -11.54 -17.65 34.94
CA CYS A 26 -12.73 -16.81 34.93
C CYS A 26 -12.31 -15.38 35.26
N SER A 27 -12.07 -14.56 34.24
CA SER A 27 -12.15 -13.11 34.40
C SER A 27 -13.63 -12.73 34.38
N ARG A 28 -14.12 -12.27 35.53
CA ARG A 28 -15.45 -11.69 35.70
C ARG A 28 -15.47 -10.31 35.02
N GLU A 29 -16.22 -10.19 33.94
CA GLU A 29 -16.67 -8.91 33.40
C GLU A 29 -18.04 -8.57 33.99
N THR A 30 -18.16 -7.39 34.59
CA THR A 30 -19.40 -6.86 35.16
C THR A 30 -20.27 -6.27 34.04
N PRO A 31 -21.60 -6.53 34.04
CA PRO A 31 -22.50 -5.92 33.09
C PRO A 31 -23.06 -4.61 33.66
N GLU A 32 -22.70 -3.48 33.05
CA GLU A 32 -23.48 -2.24 33.18
C GLU A 32 -23.79 -1.71 31.77
N GLU A 33 -25.00 -2.08 31.34
CA GLU A 33 -25.96 -1.29 30.56
C GLU A 33 -25.45 -0.08 29.77
N VAL A 34 -25.54 -0.11 28.43
CA VAL A 34 -26.45 0.76 27.65
C VAL A 34 -26.77 0.12 26.29
N ARG A 35 -28.08 -0.01 26.10
CA ARG A 35 -28.91 -0.40 24.96
C ARG A 35 -28.52 0.26 23.63
N ASN A 36 -28.41 -0.53 22.55
CA ASN A 36 -29.25 -0.37 21.35
C ASN A 36 -29.14 -1.57 20.39
N THR A 37 -30.32 -2.02 19.99
CA THR A 37 -30.68 -3.18 19.17
C THR A 37 -30.34 -3.01 17.69
N ALA A 38 -29.71 -4.00 17.06
CA ALA A 38 -30.17 -4.64 15.81
C ALA A 38 -29.32 -5.88 15.48
N ALA A 39 -30.02 -6.97 15.16
CA ALA A 39 -29.52 -8.32 14.95
C ALA A 39 -28.74 -8.53 13.63
N PRO A 40 -28.01 -9.65 13.50
CA PRO A 40 -27.11 -9.94 12.39
C PRO A 40 -27.81 -10.73 11.29
N THR A 41 -27.50 -10.46 10.02
CA THR A 41 -27.60 -11.48 8.96
C THR A 41 -26.73 -11.11 7.78
N ALA A 42 -25.68 -11.91 7.52
CA ALA A 42 -25.39 -12.54 6.23
C ALA A 42 -23.94 -13.00 6.17
N THR A 43 -23.79 -14.32 6.17
CA THR A 43 -22.62 -15.06 5.71
C THR A 43 -22.18 -14.62 4.32
N ALA A 44 -20.88 -14.34 4.14
CA ALA A 44 -20.18 -14.58 2.90
C ALA A 44 -18.69 -14.83 3.16
N ASN A 45 -18.24 -16.04 2.82
CA ASN A 45 -16.84 -16.38 2.64
C ASN A 45 -16.25 -15.52 1.51
N ALA A 46 -15.17 -14.81 1.79
CA ALA A 46 -14.23 -14.36 0.77
C ALA A 46 -12.82 -14.27 1.39
N THR A 47 -11.97 -15.21 1.02
CA THR A 47 -10.52 -15.10 1.10
C THR A 47 -10.05 -14.01 0.14
N SER A 48 -9.43 -12.96 0.67
CA SER A 48 -8.38 -12.19 -0.01
C SER A 48 -7.64 -11.33 1.02
N ALA A 49 -6.32 -11.44 0.99
CA ALA A 49 -5.39 -10.76 1.86
C ALA A 49 -5.67 -9.25 1.89
N ALA A 50 -5.98 -8.75 3.09
CA ALA A 50 -6.07 -7.32 3.33
C ALA A 50 -4.68 -6.71 3.11
N ALA A 51 -4.60 -5.83 2.11
CA ALA A 51 -3.55 -4.83 2.02
C ALA A 51 -3.44 -4.15 3.39
N THR A 52 -2.27 -4.24 4.01
CA THR A 52 -1.95 -3.39 5.16
C THR A 52 -1.81 -1.98 4.61
N ALA A 53 -2.92 -1.24 4.62
CA ALA A 53 -2.90 0.21 4.56
C ALA A 53 -2.02 0.67 5.73
N GLY A 54 -0.81 1.14 5.41
CA GLY A 54 -0.04 1.90 6.39
C GLY A 54 -0.90 3.08 6.87
N PRO A 55 -0.75 3.50 8.15
CA PRO A 55 -1.55 4.58 8.68
C PRO A 55 -1.37 5.79 7.77
N ALA A 56 -2.50 6.29 7.26
CA ALA A 56 -2.55 7.59 6.64
C ALA A 56 -2.15 8.59 7.74
N GLY A 57 -0.86 8.92 7.80
CA GLY A 57 -0.30 9.76 8.85
C GLY A 57 -1.17 10.97 9.09
N ASP A 58 -1.52 11.20 10.35
CA ASP A 58 -2.29 12.34 10.80
C ASP A 58 -1.54 13.58 10.37
N GLY A 59 -1.97 14.18 9.25
CA GLY A 59 -1.28 15.25 8.52
C GLY A 59 -1.26 16.58 9.27
N SER A 60 -0.88 16.55 10.54
CA SER A 60 -0.79 17.66 11.47
C SER A 60 0.68 17.94 11.75
N THR A 61 1.44 18.32 10.71
CA THR A 61 2.47 19.36 10.73
C THR A 61 2.96 19.55 9.29
N PHE A 62 2.14 20.24 8.48
CA PHE A 62 2.64 20.84 7.26
C PHE A 62 2.23 22.32 7.31
N THR A 63 3.12 23.14 7.88
CA THR A 63 2.95 24.59 8.08
C THR A 63 3.68 25.38 6.99
N GLY A 64 3.68 24.88 5.76
CA GLY A 64 4.27 25.57 4.62
C GLY A 64 3.35 26.67 4.10
N LEU A 65 3.68 27.94 4.37
CA LEU A 65 3.11 29.08 3.63
C LEU A 65 3.24 28.85 2.11
N PRO A 66 2.27 29.27 1.28
CA PRO A 66 2.29 29.02 -0.15
C PRO A 66 3.47 29.74 -0.80
N LYS A 67 4.58 29.01 -1.00
CA LYS A 67 5.64 29.42 -1.91
C LYS A 67 5.07 29.35 -3.34
N LYS A 68 5.46 30.34 -4.16
CA LYS A 68 5.21 30.50 -5.61
C LYS A 68 4.53 29.29 -6.28
N LYS A 69 3.40 29.51 -6.98
CA LYS A 69 2.65 28.45 -7.68
C LYS A 69 3.61 27.56 -8.48
N GLY A 70 3.80 26.32 -8.03
CA GLY A 70 4.61 25.32 -8.70
C GLY A 70 3.93 24.80 -9.98
N PRO A 71 4.63 23.96 -10.76
CA PRO A 71 4.02 23.25 -11.87
C PRO A 71 2.85 22.39 -11.39
N ASP A 72 1.85 22.20 -12.26
CA ASP A 72 0.78 21.24 -11.98
C ASP A 72 1.21 19.84 -12.41
N TYR A 73 1.45 18.99 -11.42
CA TYR A 73 1.94 17.63 -11.64
C TYR A 73 0.83 16.60 -11.89
N VAL A 74 -0.44 17.00 -11.98
CA VAL A 74 -1.53 16.06 -12.27
C VAL A 74 -1.27 15.28 -13.56
N GLY A 75 -1.52 13.97 -13.48
CA GLY A 75 -1.35 13.06 -14.61
C GLY A 75 -0.93 11.66 -14.21
N ARG A 76 -0.75 10.82 -15.23
CA ARG A 76 -0.23 9.46 -15.12
C ARG A 76 1.23 9.43 -15.59
N TYR A 77 2.07 8.83 -14.76
CA TYR A 77 3.48 8.63 -14.99
C TYR A 77 3.81 7.14 -14.89
N VAL A 78 4.82 6.71 -15.66
CA VAL A 78 5.22 5.32 -15.79
C VAL A 78 6.70 5.20 -15.46
N GLY A 79 7.02 4.24 -14.59
CA GLY A 79 8.38 3.82 -14.26
C GLY A 79 8.73 2.49 -14.93
N VAL A 80 9.87 1.93 -14.53
CA VAL A 80 10.33 0.61 -14.98
C VAL A 80 9.44 -0.50 -14.42
N GLU A 81 9.39 -1.65 -15.11
CA GLU A 81 8.84 -2.91 -14.58
C GLU A 81 7.40 -2.81 -14.02
N GLY A 82 6.57 -1.94 -14.60
CA GLY A 82 5.18 -1.76 -14.16
C GLY A 82 4.97 -0.76 -13.03
N MET A 83 6.05 -0.19 -12.48
CA MET A 83 5.98 0.95 -11.56
C MET A 83 5.19 2.10 -12.19
N TYR A 84 4.40 2.79 -11.37
CA TYR A 84 3.60 3.92 -11.82
C TYR A 84 3.43 4.95 -10.72
N LEU A 85 3.06 6.15 -11.15
CA LEU A 85 2.61 7.21 -10.29
C LEU A 85 1.42 7.92 -10.94
N ASN A 86 0.32 8.03 -10.21
CA ASN A 86 -0.88 8.75 -10.61
C ASN A 86 -1.08 9.91 -9.64
N ILE A 87 -1.16 11.13 -10.14
CA ILE A 87 -1.29 12.34 -9.34
C ILE A 87 -2.61 13.02 -9.67
N LYS A 88 -3.41 13.31 -8.64
CA LYS A 88 -4.67 14.05 -8.73
C LYS A 88 -4.66 15.21 -7.74
N HIS A 89 -5.40 16.28 -8.03
CA HIS A 89 -5.65 17.32 -7.03
C HIS A 89 -6.42 16.75 -5.84
N ALA A 90 -6.10 17.24 -4.65
CA ALA A 90 -6.96 17.11 -3.49
C ALA A 90 -7.95 18.30 -3.40
N ALA A 91 -8.82 18.28 -2.40
CA ALA A 91 -9.77 19.37 -2.17
C ALA A 91 -9.10 20.72 -1.88
N THR A 92 -7.92 20.72 -1.28
CA THR A 92 -7.16 21.94 -0.97
C THR A 92 -6.14 22.21 -2.08
N PRO A 93 -6.09 23.44 -2.64
CA PRO A 93 -5.06 23.83 -3.61
C PRO A 93 -3.65 23.56 -3.08
N GLY A 94 -2.77 23.06 -3.95
CA GLY A 94 -1.41 22.69 -3.57
C GLY A 94 -1.30 21.36 -2.83
N ARG A 95 -2.40 20.67 -2.55
CA ARG A 95 -2.39 19.29 -2.02
C ARG A 95 -2.79 18.30 -3.10
N TYR A 96 -2.21 17.10 -3.02
CA TYR A 96 -2.42 16.04 -4.00
C TYR A 96 -2.89 14.75 -3.33
N ARG A 97 -3.55 13.91 -4.14
CA ARG A 97 -3.70 12.47 -3.91
C ARG A 97 -2.82 11.76 -4.91
N MET A 98 -1.99 10.86 -4.42
CA MET A 98 -1.02 10.13 -5.20
C MET A 98 -1.28 8.64 -5.04
N GLU A 99 -1.32 7.90 -6.13
CA GLU A 99 -1.36 6.44 -6.13
C GLU A 99 -0.10 5.95 -6.84
N MET A 100 0.67 5.10 -6.18
CA MET A 100 2.03 4.81 -6.60
C MET A 100 2.41 3.35 -6.35
N GLN A 101 3.11 2.75 -7.30
CA GLN A 101 3.92 1.54 -7.13
C GLN A 101 5.39 1.95 -7.32
N TRP A 102 6.22 1.76 -6.30
CA TRP A 102 7.60 2.24 -6.28
C TRP A 102 8.68 1.16 -6.34
N ASP A 103 8.25 -0.10 -6.24
CA ASP A 103 9.03 -1.29 -6.58
C ASP A 103 8.05 -2.44 -6.91
N LEU A 104 8.56 -3.65 -7.10
CA LEU A 104 7.74 -4.81 -7.51
C LEU A 104 6.78 -5.30 -6.42
N ASP A 105 7.07 -5.01 -5.15
CA ASP A 105 6.35 -5.55 -4.01
C ASP A 105 5.46 -4.50 -3.34
N ASN A 106 5.77 -3.22 -3.53
CA ASN A 106 5.18 -2.15 -2.77
C ASN A 106 4.39 -1.15 -3.62
N LYS A 107 3.14 -0.92 -3.21
CA LYS A 107 2.22 0.06 -3.78
C LYS A 107 1.33 0.67 -2.69
N GLY A 108 0.77 1.85 -2.95
CA GLY A 108 -0.12 2.50 -2.01
C GLY A 108 -0.64 3.85 -2.46
N GLU A 109 -1.47 4.44 -1.61
CA GLU A 109 -1.98 5.80 -1.76
C GLU A 109 -1.32 6.75 -0.75
N PHE A 110 -1.01 7.96 -1.20
CA PHE A 110 -0.27 8.96 -0.45
C PHE A 110 -0.91 10.34 -0.58
N ARG A 111 -0.69 11.17 0.44
CA ARG A 111 -1.04 12.59 0.41
C ARG A 111 0.24 13.38 0.19
N GLY A 112 0.25 14.16 -0.88
CA GLY A 112 1.37 15.04 -1.22
C GLY A 112 1.01 16.50 -0.98
N GLU A 113 2.03 17.32 -0.75
CA GLU A 113 1.93 18.77 -0.67
C GLU A 113 2.98 19.46 -1.53
N GLN A 114 2.54 20.46 -2.29
CA GLN A 114 3.40 21.28 -3.13
C GLN A 114 4.32 22.14 -2.26
N VAL A 115 5.63 21.97 -2.43
CA VAL A 115 6.66 22.83 -1.85
C VAL A 115 7.55 23.33 -2.96
N GLY A 116 7.33 24.58 -3.39
CA GLY A 116 8.03 25.15 -4.54
C GLY A 116 7.69 24.38 -5.82
N ASP A 117 8.68 23.78 -6.44
CA ASP A 117 8.58 22.91 -7.62
C ASP A 117 8.57 21.41 -7.27
N THR A 118 8.38 21.04 -6.00
CA THR A 118 8.38 19.63 -5.57
C THR A 118 7.08 19.24 -4.89
N ILE A 119 6.85 17.93 -4.76
CA ILE A 119 5.80 17.40 -3.89
C ILE A 119 6.48 16.65 -2.74
N VAL A 120 6.19 17.05 -1.51
CA VAL A 120 6.63 16.34 -0.30
C VAL A 120 5.50 15.44 0.17
N PHE A 121 5.82 14.20 0.56
CA PHE A 121 4.85 13.23 1.06
C PHE A 121 5.52 12.30 2.08
N GLU A 122 4.72 11.66 2.93
CA GLU A 122 5.18 10.67 3.90
C GLU A 122 4.94 9.26 3.35
N ARG A 123 5.96 8.40 3.42
CA ARG A 123 5.89 6.98 3.05
C ARG A 123 6.69 6.15 4.05
N GLY A 124 6.02 5.25 4.76
CA GLY A 124 6.67 4.41 5.77
C GLY A 124 7.29 5.21 6.94
N GLY A 125 6.71 6.36 7.29
CA GLY A 125 7.27 7.27 8.31
C GLY A 125 8.48 8.07 7.87
N VAL A 126 8.82 8.02 6.57
CA VAL A 126 9.89 8.81 5.96
C VAL A 126 9.28 9.92 5.12
N ARG A 127 9.78 11.14 5.35
CA ARG A 127 9.45 12.32 4.54
C ARG A 127 10.21 12.29 3.22
N GLU A 128 9.51 11.89 2.17
CA GLU A 128 10.03 11.80 0.80
C GLU A 128 9.80 13.10 0.03
N THR A 129 10.57 13.31 -1.05
CA THR A 129 10.37 14.45 -1.96
C THR A 129 10.37 13.98 -3.40
N LEU A 130 9.26 14.18 -4.09
CA LEU A 130 9.12 13.98 -5.52
C LEU A 130 9.53 15.25 -6.27
N ARG A 131 10.51 15.12 -7.17
CA ARG A 131 11.17 16.23 -7.87
C ARG A 131 11.03 16.11 -9.39
N PRO A 132 10.89 17.22 -10.12
CA PRO A 132 11.04 17.24 -11.56
C PRO A 132 12.45 16.78 -11.97
N THR A 133 12.52 16.02 -13.06
CA THR A 133 13.75 15.50 -13.62
C THR A 133 13.55 15.17 -15.11
N ASN A 134 14.58 14.63 -15.76
CA ASN A 134 14.48 13.94 -17.04
C ASN A 134 14.81 12.46 -16.86
N GLY A 135 14.52 11.67 -17.88
CA GLY A 135 14.67 10.22 -17.87
C GLY A 135 16.12 9.77 -17.71
N ASP A 136 17.07 10.48 -18.30
CA ASP A 136 18.50 10.14 -18.20
C ASP A 136 19.01 10.31 -16.76
N ALA A 137 18.59 11.38 -16.09
CA ALA A 137 18.95 11.69 -14.70
C ALA A 137 18.32 10.72 -13.68
N THR A 138 17.32 9.91 -14.05
CA THR A 138 16.77 8.87 -13.16
C THR A 138 17.72 7.68 -12.95
N GLY A 139 18.66 7.48 -13.88
CA GLY A 139 19.49 6.28 -13.95
C GLY A 139 18.75 5.04 -14.51
N LEU A 140 17.50 5.19 -14.94
CA LEU A 140 16.66 4.10 -15.45
C LEU A 140 16.65 4.08 -16.98
N LYS A 141 17.28 3.05 -17.58
CA LYS A 141 17.41 2.93 -19.04
C LYS A 141 16.08 3.00 -19.80
N TYR A 142 15.01 2.46 -19.22
CA TYR A 142 13.66 2.51 -19.82
C TYR A 142 13.13 3.93 -19.99
N LEU A 143 13.60 4.86 -19.16
CA LEU A 143 13.17 6.25 -19.15
C LEU A 143 14.07 7.16 -19.99
N ALA A 144 15.24 6.69 -20.42
CA ALA A 144 16.25 7.48 -21.12
C ALA A 144 15.65 8.28 -22.31
N GLY A 145 16.10 9.52 -22.46
CA GLY A 145 15.63 10.46 -23.48
C GLY A 145 14.24 11.09 -23.24
N LYS A 146 13.50 10.70 -22.20
CA LYS A 146 12.24 11.36 -21.82
C LYS A 146 12.52 12.65 -21.04
N THR A 147 11.74 13.69 -21.26
CA THR A 147 11.99 15.02 -20.66
C THR A 147 11.02 15.39 -19.54
N GLU A 148 9.80 14.84 -19.56
CA GLU A 148 8.79 15.10 -18.54
C GLU A 148 8.77 13.95 -17.52
N CYS A 149 9.68 14.02 -16.54
CA CYS A 149 9.83 12.97 -15.55
C CYS A 149 9.83 13.51 -14.13
N LEU A 150 9.50 12.63 -13.18
CA LEU A 150 9.52 12.84 -11.75
C LEU A 150 10.38 11.75 -11.10
N THR A 151 11.10 12.08 -10.04
CA THR A 151 11.90 11.12 -9.28
C THR A 151 11.81 11.41 -7.79
N VAL A 152 11.83 10.35 -6.98
CA VAL A 152 11.97 10.47 -5.53
C VAL A 152 13.45 10.35 -5.14
N LYS A 153 14.12 9.34 -5.70
CA LYS A 153 15.53 9.03 -5.52
C LYS A 153 16.07 8.29 -6.74
N THR A 154 17.39 8.18 -6.86
CA THR A 154 18.02 7.36 -7.91
C THR A 154 17.45 5.94 -7.91
N GLY A 155 17.06 5.45 -9.08
CA GLY A 155 16.40 4.14 -9.22
C GLY A 155 14.88 4.17 -9.05
N GLU A 156 14.30 5.29 -8.62
CA GLU A 156 12.84 5.49 -8.50
C GLU A 156 12.41 6.71 -9.32
N GLY A 157 12.04 6.46 -10.58
CA GLY A 157 11.66 7.49 -11.54
C GLY A 157 10.41 7.12 -12.33
N TYR A 158 9.68 8.14 -12.75
CA TYR A 158 8.45 8.01 -13.53
C TYR A 158 8.40 9.10 -14.58
N CYS A 159 8.16 8.75 -15.84
CA CYS A 159 7.96 9.74 -16.89
C CYS A 159 6.51 9.78 -17.32
N LYS A 160 6.06 10.98 -17.70
CA LYS A 160 4.69 11.21 -18.16
C LYS A 160 4.42 10.33 -19.38
N ARG A 161 3.20 9.75 -19.42
CA ARG A 161 2.69 9.00 -20.57
C ARG A 161 2.48 9.92 -21.77
#